data_AF-A0A170WFE1-F1
#
_entry.id   AF-A0A170WFE1-F1
#
_cell.length_a   1.000
_cell.length_b   1.000
_cell.length_c   1.000
_cell.angle_alpha   90.00
_cell.angle_beta   90.00
_cell.angle_gamma   90.00
#
_symmetry.space_group_name_H-M   'P 1'
#
loop_
_entity.id
_entity.type
_entity.pdbx_description
1 polymer ?
#
loop_
_entity_poly.entity_id
_entity_poly.type
_entity_poly.pdbx_seq_one_letter_code
_entity_poly.pdbx_strand_id
1 'polypeptide(L)'
;QRQKWFQCFDSVTSILFLVSSSEFDQVLVEDRKTNRLEESKNIFDTIVNNLVFRGVSIILFLNKTDLLAEKLKSGETSIRWFFS
;
A
#
# COMPACT_ATOMS: atom_id res chain seq x y z
N GLN A 1 11.46 14.07 4.55
CA GLN A 1 10.61 13.40 5.56
C GLN A 1 10.93 11.91 5.81
N ARG A 2 11.60 11.17 4.91
CA ARG A 2 11.89 9.72 5.09
C ARG A 2 13.10 9.38 5.98
N GLN A 3 14.06 10.30 6.18
CA GLN A 3 15.28 10.03 6.95
C GLN A 3 15.08 9.91 8.48
N LYS A 4 13.99 10.46 9.04
CA LYS A 4 13.74 10.44 10.50
C LYS A 4 13.21 9.11 11.02
N TRP A 5 12.86 8.17 10.14
CA TRP A 5 12.25 6.91 10.55
C TRP A 5 13.26 6.03 11.28
N PHE A 6 14.51 5.96 10.79
CA PHE A 6 15.54 5.06 11.30
C PHE A 6 15.94 5.25 12.77
N GLN A 7 15.75 6.44 13.36
CA GLN A 7 16.12 6.70 14.76
C GLN A 7 15.08 6.25 15.80
N CYS A 8 13.88 5.85 15.40
CA CYS A 8 12.84 5.36 16.32
C CYS A 8 12.69 3.83 16.35
N PHE A 9 13.55 3.06 15.64
CA PHE A 9 13.35 1.62 15.42
C PHE A 9 14.10 0.68 16.35
N ASP A 10 14.60 1.15 17.50
CA ASP A 10 15.37 0.28 18.40
C ASP A 10 14.49 -0.75 19.16
N SER A 11 13.15 -0.72 19.01
CA SER A 11 12.23 -1.70 19.62
C SER A 11 10.84 -1.75 18.96
N VAL A 12 10.75 -1.86 17.63
CA VAL A 12 9.42 -2.02 16.99
C VAL A 12 8.96 -3.47 17.09
N THR A 13 7.87 -3.69 17.84
CA THR A 13 7.23 -4.99 18.00
C THR A 13 6.61 -5.50 16.70
N SER A 14 5.94 -4.61 15.96
CA SER A 14 5.27 -4.94 14.69
C SER A 14 5.05 -3.70 13.83
N ILE A 15 4.99 -3.87 12.52
CA ILE A 15 4.63 -2.84 11.55
C ILE A 15 3.18 -3.04 11.15
N LEU A 16 2.39 -1.97 11.27
CA LEU A 16 1.03 -1.91 10.76
C LEU A 16 1.03 -1.21 9.39
N PHE A 17 0.77 -1.96 8.32
CA PHE A 17 0.74 -1.42 6.97
C PHE A 17 -0.70 -1.35 6.46
N LEU A 18 -1.19 -0.13 6.18
CA LEU A 18 -2.56 0.13 5.75
C LEU A 18 -2.59 0.48 4.26
N VAL A 19 -3.35 -0.30 3.48
CA VAL A 19 -3.53 -0.11 2.04
C VAL A 19 -5.00 0.09 1.75
N SER A 20 -5.33 1.07 0.92
CA SER A 20 -6.70 1.25 0.43
C SER A 20 -6.91 0.44 -0.85
N SER A 21 -7.58 -0.71 -0.75
CA SER A 21 -7.77 -1.63 -1.88
C SER A 21 -8.64 -1.05 -3.01
N SER A 22 -9.50 -0.07 -2.70
CA SER A 22 -10.37 0.59 -3.67
C SER A 22 -9.67 1.61 -4.58
N GLU A 23 -8.37 1.87 -4.38
CA GLU A 23 -7.59 2.90 -5.11
C GLU A 23 -6.82 2.33 -6.31
N PHE A 24 -7.19 1.12 -6.75
CA PHE A 24 -6.56 0.42 -7.88
C PHE A 24 -6.67 1.18 -9.21
N ASP A 25 -7.61 2.10 -9.34
CA ASP A 25 -7.91 2.93 -10.53
C ASP A 25 -7.54 4.41 -10.32
N GLN A 26 -6.87 4.76 -9.22
CA GLN A 26 -6.53 6.13 -8.87
C GLN A 26 -5.03 6.40 -9.01
N VAL A 27 -4.69 7.66 -9.30
CA VAL A 27 -3.31 8.15 -9.34
C VAL A 27 -2.99 9.04 -8.14
N LEU A 28 -1.70 9.12 -7.77
CA LEU A 28 -1.20 10.05 -6.76
C LEU A 28 -1.56 11.49 -7.12
N VAL A 29 -1.85 12.31 -6.12
CA VAL A 29 -2.23 13.72 -6.32
C VAL A 29 -1.03 14.53 -6.81
N GLU A 30 0.16 14.13 -6.37
CA GLU A 30 1.44 14.81 -6.55
C GLU A 30 1.91 14.79 -8.01
N ASP A 31 1.77 13.66 -8.70
CA ASP A 31 2.26 13.51 -10.07
C ASP A 31 1.16 13.19 -11.10
N ARG A 32 -0.05 12.83 -10.65
CA ARG A 32 -1.20 12.44 -11.46
C ARG A 32 -0.90 11.35 -12.49
N LYS A 33 0.13 10.54 -12.23
CA LYS A 33 0.63 9.51 -13.16
C LYS A 33 0.80 8.18 -12.46
N THR A 34 1.31 8.18 -11.23
CA THR A 34 1.63 6.96 -10.51
C THR A 34 0.37 6.36 -9.89
N ASN A 35 0.09 5.10 -10.19
CA ASN A 35 -1.05 4.37 -9.61
C ASN A 35 -0.87 4.22 -8.09
N ARG A 36 -1.93 4.53 -7.31
CA ARG A 36 -1.87 4.55 -5.84
C ARG A 36 -1.65 3.17 -5.23
N LEU A 37 -2.27 2.15 -5.80
CA LEU A 37 -2.14 0.77 -5.30
C LEU A 37 -0.78 0.18 -5.68
N GLU A 38 -0.25 0.51 -6.87
CA GLU A 38 1.12 0.13 -7.26
C GLU A 38 2.17 0.81 -6.38
N GLU A 39 2.01 2.10 -6.07
CA GLU A 39 2.91 2.79 -5.12
C GLU A 39 2.85 2.14 -3.73
N SER A 40 1.65 1.80 -3.25
CA SER A 40 1.49 1.10 -1.97
C SER A 40 2.21 -0.25 -1.97
N LYS A 41 2.15 -0.98 -3.09
CA LYS A 41 2.91 -2.22 -3.29
C LYS A 41 4.42 -1.98 -3.29
N ASN A 42 4.92 -0.94 -3.96
CA ASN A 42 6.36 -0.62 -3.98
C ASN A 42 6.89 -0.25 -2.60
N ILE A 43 6.11 0.51 -1.82
CA ILE A 43 6.46 0.84 -0.44
C ILE A 43 6.45 -0.43 0.42
N PHE A 44 5.43 -1.29 0.27
CA PHE A 44 5.36 -2.55 1.00
C PHE A 44 6.57 -3.44 0.69
N ASP A 45 6.94 -3.58 -0.59
CA ASP A 45 8.11 -4.34 -1.04
C ASP A 45 9.41 -3.81 -0.40
N THR A 46 9.55 -2.50 -0.31
CA THR A 46 10.70 -1.86 0.36
C THR A 46 10.75 -2.20 1.86
N ILE A 47 9.61 -2.29 2.53
CA ILE A 47 9.53 -2.60 3.96
C ILE A 47 9.83 -4.07 4.21
N VAL A 48 9.15 -4.98 3.51
CA VAL A 48 9.30 -6.43 3.74
C VAL A 48 10.71 -6.94 3.40
N ASN A 49 11.40 -6.30 2.45
CA ASN A 49 12.75 -6.66 2.05
C ASN A 49 13.86 -5.91 2.84
N ASN A 50 13.50 -5.03 3.78
CA ASN A 50 14.49 -4.31 4.57
C ASN A 50 15.09 -5.20 5.66
N LEU A 51 16.42 -5.33 5.68
CA LEU A 51 17.14 -6.14 6.68
C LEU A 51 16.87 -5.70 8.13
N VAL A 52 16.57 -4.43 8.36
CA VAL A 52 16.21 -3.89 9.69
C VAL A 52 14.91 -4.54 10.21
N PHE A 53 14.00 -4.94 9.33
CA PHE A 53 12.69 -5.48 9.70
C PHE A 53 12.59 -7.01 9.61
N ARG A 54 13.70 -7.73 9.39
CA ARG A 54 13.70 -9.18 9.18
C ARG A 54 13.09 -10.00 10.34
N GLY A 55 13.10 -9.46 11.56
CA GLY A 55 12.49 -10.08 12.74
C GLY A 55 11.20 -9.41 13.22
N VAL A 56 10.70 -8.40 12.50
CA VAL A 56 9.53 -7.62 12.88
C VAL A 56 8.29 -8.19 12.20
N SER A 57 7.22 -8.44 12.97
CA SER A 57 5.95 -8.89 12.38
C SER A 57 5.28 -7.77 11.60
N ILE A 58 4.74 -8.08 10.42
CA ILE A 58 4.04 -7.11 9.58
C ILE A 58 2.57 -7.50 9.49
N ILE A 59 1.69 -6.59 9.89
CA ILE A 59 0.24 -6.73 9.80
C ILE A 59 -0.24 -5.87 8.63
N LEU A 60 -0.70 -6.52 7.57
CA LEU A 60 -1.24 -5.85 6.38
C LEU A 60 -2.76 -5.71 6.50
N PHE A 61 -3.25 -4.48 6.53
CA PHE A 61 -4.67 -4.18 6.41
C PHE A 61 -5.02 -3.71 5.01
N LEU A 62 -5.86 -4.50 4.34
CA LEU A 62 -6.55 -4.13 3.12
C LEU A 62 -7.87 -3.44 3.50
N ASN A 63 -7.86 -2.11 3.43
CA ASN A 63 -8.97 -1.25 3.84
C ASN A 63 -9.82 -0.82 2.63
N LYS A 64 -11.02 -0.31 2.92
CA LYS A 64 -12.02 0.12 1.92
C LYS A 64 -12.45 -1.00 0.97
N THR A 65 -12.53 -2.22 1.49
CA THR A 65 -12.97 -3.41 0.73
C THR A 65 -14.45 -3.34 0.34
N ASP A 66 -15.25 -2.61 1.11
CA ASP A 66 -16.61 -2.18 0.79
C ASP A 66 -16.64 -1.37 -0.51
N LEU A 67 -15.84 -0.30 -0.59
CA LEU A 67 -15.74 0.54 -1.80
C LEU A 67 -15.17 -0.23 -3.00
N LEU A 68 -14.22 -1.13 -2.76
CA LEU A 68 -13.73 -2.04 -3.80
C LEU A 68 -14.86 -2.90 -4.36
N ALA A 69 -15.67 -3.50 -3.49
CA ALA A 69 -16.79 -4.35 -3.91
C ALA A 69 -17.85 -3.57 -4.69
N GLU A 70 -18.18 -2.35 -4.27
CA GLU A 70 -19.10 -1.47 -4.99
C GLU A 70 -18.56 -1.10 -6.38
N LYS A 71 -17.28 -0.73 -6.46
CA LYS A 71 -16.62 -0.34 -7.70
C LYS A 71 -16.50 -1.49 -8.71
N LEU A 72 -16.26 -2.71 -8.24
CA LEU A 72 -16.25 -3.89 -9.12
C LEU A 72 -17.65 -4.25 -9.62
N LYS A 73 -18.68 -4.02 -8.79
CA LYS A 73 -20.08 -4.27 -9.17
C LYS A 73 -20.61 -3.27 -10.18
N SER A 74 -20.13 -2.02 -10.18
CA SER A 74 -20.59 -1.00 -11.15
C SER A 74 -20.19 -1.36 -12.59
N GLY A 75 -19.10 -2.10 -12.78
CA GLY A 75 -18.59 -2.48 -14.10
C GLY A 75 -17.96 -1.32 -14.87
N GLU A 76 -17.87 -0.13 -14.28
CA GLU A 76 -17.25 1.06 -14.90
C GLU A 76 -15.73 0.92 -15.01
N THR A 77 -15.14 0.08 -14.16
CA THR A 77 -13.69 -0.15 -14.10
C THR A 77 -13.37 -1.61 -13.79
N SER A 78 -12.19 -2.06 -14.23
CA SER A 78 -11.70 -3.42 -14.00
C SER A 78 -10.24 -3.40 -13.56
N ILE A 79 -9.93 -4.18 -12.53
CA ILE A 79 -8.55 -4.35 -12.02
C ILE A 79 -7.59 -4.77 -13.14
N ARG A 80 -8.05 -5.59 -14.09
CA ARG A 80 -7.23 -6.10 -15.20
C ARG A 80 -6.68 -5.00 -16.11
N TRP A 81 -7.31 -3.83 -16.14
CA TRP A 81 -6.83 -2.70 -16.95
C TRP A 81 -5.61 -2.01 -16.34
N PHE A 82 -5.39 -2.18 -15.04
CA PHE A 82 -4.30 -1.54 -14.29
C PHE A 82 -3.18 -2.53 -13.94
N PHE A 83 -3.52 -3.81 -13.78
CA PHE A 83 -2.59 -4.88 -13.43
C PHE A 83 -2.72 -6.01 -14.44
N SER A 84 -1.85 -6.01 -15.45
CA SER A 84 -1.80 -6.99 -16.54
C SER A 84 -0.44 -7.65 -16.64
#